data_AF-K9CFC1-F1
#
_entry.id   AF-K9CFC1-F1
#
_cell.length_a   1.000
_cell.length_b   1.000
_cell.length_c   1.000
_cell.angle_alpha   90.00
_cell.angle_beta   90.00
_cell.angle_gamma   90.00
#
_symmetry.space_group_name_H-M   'P 1'
#
loop_
_entity.id
_entity.type
_entity.pdbx_description
1 polymer ?
#
loop_
_entity_poly.entity_id
_entity_poly.type
_entity_poly.pdbx_seq_one_letter_code
_entity_poly.pdbx_strand_id
1 'polypeptide(L)'
;MMNLSTLNSAAGAREKDKRGQAGFSLLSTLLAVMILGIVLAIAVPRFSSAIAAANTVKVQADLTALDTAIVLYQTAKGKDPTAIKDLADYVTEIEHLKPPSGKAHAGGTEVALDGASYTIKTVDGVCRAVCVDKTAEEFGRKE
;
A
#
# COMPACT_ATOMS: atom_id res chain seq x y z
N MET A 1 3.85 64.45 61.58
CA MET A 1 4.09 63.17 62.28
C MET A 1 3.77 62.04 61.32
N MET A 2 4.76 61.19 61.02
CA MET A 2 4.59 59.94 60.29
C MET A 2 3.65 59.00 61.06
N ASN A 3 2.79 58.24 60.37
CA ASN A 3 3.04 56.80 60.30
C ASN A 3 2.41 56.11 59.10
N LEU A 4 3.14 55.09 58.68
CA LEU A 4 3.03 54.26 57.49
C LEU A 4 2.36 52.93 57.86
N SER A 5 1.78 52.29 56.84
CA SER A 5 1.64 50.83 56.69
C SER A 5 0.60 50.04 57.50
N THR A 6 0.14 48.95 56.86
CA THR A 6 -0.65 47.82 57.35
C THR A 6 -2.19 48.06 57.26
N LEU A 7 -3.02 47.33 56.50
CA LEU A 7 -2.95 46.04 55.79
C LEU A 7 -4.01 46.12 54.67
N ASN A 8 -3.64 45.97 53.39
CA ASN A 8 -3.87 44.72 52.66
C ASN A 8 -5.08 43.90 53.15
N SER A 9 -6.30 44.39 52.90
CA SER A 9 -7.55 43.60 52.98
C SER A 9 -7.83 43.07 51.58
N ALA A 10 -7.34 41.89 51.26
CA ALA A 10 -8.01 40.61 51.50
C ALA A 10 -9.25 40.40 50.62
N ALA A 11 -9.18 39.32 49.85
CA ALA A 11 -10.27 38.67 49.13
C ALA A 11 -10.60 39.21 47.74
N GLY A 12 -9.59 39.30 46.88
CA GLY A 12 -9.78 38.77 45.53
C GLY A 12 -10.16 37.30 45.66
N ALA A 13 -11.46 37.00 45.56
CA ALA A 13 -11.97 35.64 45.43
C ALA A 13 -11.48 35.08 44.09
N ARG A 14 -10.22 34.63 44.07
CA ARG A 14 -9.73 33.71 43.06
C ARG A 14 -10.45 32.39 43.35
N GLU A 15 -11.58 32.19 42.68
CA GLU A 15 -12.10 30.86 42.40
C GLU A 15 -10.94 30.07 41.78
N LYS A 16 -10.31 29.23 42.60
CA LYS A 16 -9.44 28.17 42.09
C LYS A 16 -10.38 27.22 41.38
N ASP A 17 -10.55 27.44 40.08
CA ASP A 17 -11.00 26.44 39.14
C ASP A 17 -10.04 25.26 39.32
N LYS A 18 -10.42 24.30 40.17
CA LYS A 18 -9.75 23.02 40.28
C LYS A 18 -10.10 22.30 39.00
N ARG A 19 -9.41 22.67 37.91
CA ARG A 19 -9.33 21.86 36.71
C ARG A 19 -8.83 20.51 37.18
N GLY A 20 -9.76 19.58 37.34
CA GLY A 20 -9.49 18.25 37.81
C GLY A 20 -8.38 17.70 36.94
N GLN A 21 -7.27 17.32 37.56
CA GLN A 21 -6.33 16.40 36.93
C GLN A 21 -7.05 15.05 36.84
N ALA A 22 -7.97 14.94 35.88
CA ALA A 22 -8.48 13.67 35.39
C ALA A 22 -7.37 13.05 34.54
N GLY A 23 -6.31 12.64 35.22
CA GLY A 23 -5.14 12.02 34.63
C GLY A 23 -5.43 10.56 34.29
N PHE A 24 -5.05 10.19 33.08
CA PHE A 24 -4.90 8.83 32.57
C PHE A 24 -4.63 7.80 33.68
N SER A 25 -5.58 6.89 33.91
CA SER A 25 -5.33 5.72 34.76
C SER A 25 -4.56 4.69 33.93
N LEU A 26 -3.52 4.09 34.50
CA LEU A 26 -2.81 2.97 33.87
C LEU A 26 -3.79 1.85 33.46
N LEU A 27 -4.85 1.65 34.24
CA LEU A 27 -5.92 0.70 33.94
C LEU A 27 -6.66 1.07 32.64
N SER A 28 -6.95 2.36 32.41
CA SER A 28 -7.65 2.79 31.19
C SER A 28 -6.81 2.60 29.94
N THR A 29 -5.50 2.84 30.02
CA THR A 29 -4.59 2.57 28.90
C THR A 29 -4.43 1.07 28.65
N LEU A 30 -4.35 0.27 29.72
CA LEU A 30 -4.24 -1.18 29.63
C LEU A 30 -5.49 -1.81 28.99
N LEU A 31 -6.68 -1.36 29.38
CA LEU A 31 -7.93 -1.76 28.74
C LEU A 31 -7.99 -1.31 27.28
N ALA A 32 -7.53 -0.10 26.95
CA ALA A 32 -7.51 0.39 25.57
C ALA A 32 -6.62 -0.48 24.66
N VAL A 33 -5.37 -0.78 25.07
CA VAL A 33 -4.48 -1.63 24.25
C VAL A 33 -4.97 -3.07 24.17
N MET A 34 -5.67 -3.58 25.19
CA MET A 34 -6.30 -4.90 25.15
C MET A 34 -7.37 -4.98 24.06
N ILE A 35 -8.27 -3.99 23.99
CA ILE A 35 -9.32 -3.95 22.96
C ILE A 35 -8.70 -3.73 21.58
N LEU A 36 -7.69 -2.86 21.46
CA LEU A 36 -6.95 -2.66 20.20
C LEU A 36 -6.31 -3.97 19.72
N GLY A 37 -5.74 -4.78 20.61
CA GLY A 37 -5.16 -6.09 20.26
C GLY A 37 -6.19 -7.04 19.63
N ILE A 38 -7.42 -7.08 20.19
CA ILE A 38 -8.51 -7.92 19.65
C ILE A 38 -8.90 -7.46 18.24
N VAL A 39 -9.05 -6.15 18.03
CA VAL A 39 -9.40 -5.61 16.70
C VAL A 39 -8.28 -5.86 15.70
N LEU A 40 -7.02 -5.65 16.09
CA LEU A 40 -5.86 -5.85 15.22
C LEU A 40 -5.71 -7.32 14.79
N ALA A 41 -6.04 -8.28 15.66
CA ALA A 41 -5.98 -9.70 15.33
C ALA A 41 -6.82 -10.08 14.09
N ILE A 42 -7.95 -9.41 13.87
CA ILE A 42 -8.83 -9.63 12.71
C ILE A 42 -8.51 -8.66 11.57
N ALA A 43 -8.15 -7.41 11.89
CA ALA A 43 -7.91 -6.37 10.91
C ALA A 43 -6.66 -6.63 10.07
N VAL A 44 -5.55 -7.04 10.68
CA VAL A 44 -4.26 -7.28 10.00
C VAL A 44 -4.36 -8.34 8.89
N PRO A 45 -4.87 -9.56 9.13
CA PRO A 45 -4.94 -10.57 8.09
C PRO A 45 -5.88 -10.16 6.94
N ARG A 46 -7.04 -9.54 7.25
CA ARG A 46 -7.96 -9.05 6.21
C ARG A 46 -7.33 -7.96 5.35
N PHE A 47 -6.64 -7.02 5.98
CA PHE A 47 -5.98 -5.92 5.27
C PHE A 47 -4.85 -6.42 4.38
N SER A 48 -4.03 -7.35 4.89
CA SER A 48 -2.97 -7.99 4.11
C SER A 48 -3.52 -8.73 2.90
N SER A 49 -4.59 -9.52 3.05
CA SER A 49 -5.23 -10.20 1.92
C SER A 49 -5.87 -9.24 0.92
N ALA A 50 -6.45 -8.12 1.39
CA ALA A 50 -7.01 -7.10 0.52
C ALA A 50 -5.94 -6.39 -0.32
N ILE A 51 -4.79 -6.06 0.27
CA ILE A 51 -3.64 -5.52 -0.47
C ILE A 51 -3.14 -6.54 -1.50
N ALA A 52 -2.99 -7.80 -1.10
CA ALA A 52 -2.54 -8.84 -2.02
C ALA A 52 -3.48 -8.98 -3.21
N ALA A 53 -4.79 -8.99 -2.97
CA ALA A 53 -5.83 -9.00 -4.01
C ALA A 53 -5.74 -7.79 -4.94
N ALA A 54 -5.60 -6.58 -4.39
CA ALA A 54 -5.46 -5.36 -5.18
C ALA A 54 -4.18 -5.36 -6.04
N ASN A 55 -3.07 -5.84 -5.48
CA ASN A 55 -1.80 -5.98 -6.20
C ASN A 55 -1.93 -6.94 -7.37
N THR A 56 -2.64 -8.08 -7.20
CA THR A 56 -2.95 -8.99 -8.31
C THR A 56 -3.63 -8.31 -9.46
N VAL A 57 -4.71 -7.58 -9.19
CA VAL A 57 -5.51 -6.93 -10.24
C VAL A 57 -4.69 -5.85 -10.94
N LYS A 58 -3.85 -5.11 -10.20
CA LYS A 58 -2.94 -4.12 -10.78
C LYS A 58 -1.93 -4.76 -11.74
N VAL A 59 -1.23 -5.81 -11.29
CA VAL A 59 -0.25 -6.53 -12.12
C VAL A 59 -0.93 -7.18 -13.33
N GLN A 60 -2.10 -7.77 -13.15
CA GLN A 60 -2.87 -8.37 -14.23
C GLN A 60 -3.27 -7.33 -15.30
N ALA A 61 -3.76 -6.17 -14.88
CA ALA A 61 -4.13 -5.08 -15.78
C ALA A 61 -2.91 -4.53 -16.55
N ASP A 62 -1.79 -4.35 -15.84
CA ASP A 62 -0.52 -3.91 -16.41
C ASP A 62 0.00 -4.89 -17.48
N LEU A 63 0.06 -6.18 -17.14
CA LEU A 63 0.48 -7.23 -18.07
C LEU A 63 -0.44 -7.33 -19.29
N THR A 64 -1.76 -7.15 -19.12
CA THR A 64 -2.72 -7.14 -20.23
C THR A 64 -2.52 -5.93 -21.15
N ALA A 65 -2.25 -4.77 -20.57
CA ALA A 65 -1.93 -3.56 -21.33
C ALA A 65 -0.62 -3.73 -22.11
N LEU A 66 0.41 -4.31 -21.48
CA LEU A 66 1.68 -4.63 -22.13
C LEU A 66 1.50 -5.65 -23.25
N ASP A 67 0.69 -6.69 -23.07
CA ASP A 67 0.39 -7.68 -24.12
C ASP A 67 -0.26 -7.02 -25.35
N THR A 68 -1.22 -6.13 -25.11
CA THR A 68 -1.83 -5.32 -26.17
C THR A 68 -0.80 -4.46 -26.90
N ALA A 69 0.12 -3.82 -26.16
CA ALA A 69 1.20 -3.03 -26.75
C ALA A 69 2.18 -3.89 -27.56
N ILE A 70 2.47 -5.12 -27.11
CA ILE A 70 3.31 -6.08 -27.85
C ILE A 70 2.67 -6.44 -29.20
N VAL A 71 1.35 -6.71 -29.22
CA VAL A 71 0.62 -7.00 -30.47
C VAL A 71 0.63 -5.80 -31.41
N LEU A 72 0.44 -4.58 -30.89
CA LEU A 72 0.52 -3.35 -31.68
C LEU A 72 1.92 -3.13 -32.26
N TYR A 73 2.96 -3.35 -31.46
CA TYR A 73 4.35 -3.24 -31.90
C TYR A 73 4.66 -4.26 -33.02
N GLN A 74 4.27 -5.52 -32.85
CA GLN A 74 4.42 -6.55 -33.88
C GLN A 74 3.67 -6.18 -35.17
N THR A 75 2.46 -5.61 -35.06
CA THR A 75 1.69 -5.19 -36.23
C THR A 75 2.34 -4.02 -36.96
N ALA A 76 2.92 -3.06 -36.23
CA ALA A 76 3.52 -1.87 -36.80
C ALA A 76 4.94 -2.09 -37.35
N LYS A 77 5.74 -2.95 -36.70
CA LYS A 77 7.16 -3.16 -37.03
C LYS A 77 7.47 -4.53 -37.63
N GLY A 78 6.54 -5.48 -37.57
CA GLY A 78 6.71 -6.86 -38.07
C GLY A 78 7.75 -7.67 -37.30
N LYS A 79 8.13 -7.25 -36.09
CA LYS A 79 9.14 -7.90 -35.23
C LYS A 79 8.68 -7.89 -33.78
N ASP A 80 9.07 -8.91 -33.03
CA ASP A 80 8.82 -8.99 -31.59
C ASP A 80 9.73 -8.05 -30.79
N PRO A 81 9.21 -7.38 -29.75
CA PRO A 81 10.02 -6.59 -28.84
C PRO A 81 10.90 -7.51 -27.97
N THR A 82 12.18 -7.18 -27.83
CA THR A 82 13.14 -7.94 -27.01
C THR A 82 13.23 -7.44 -25.58
N ALA A 83 12.93 -6.16 -25.34
CA ALA A 83 12.82 -5.58 -24.01
C ALA A 83 11.53 -4.76 -23.87
N ILE A 84 11.07 -4.59 -22.64
CA ILE A 84 9.93 -3.70 -22.37
C ILE A 84 10.23 -2.26 -22.79
N LYS A 85 11.49 -1.85 -22.80
CA LYS A 85 11.91 -0.52 -23.29
C LYS A 85 11.57 -0.28 -24.76
N ASP A 86 11.48 -1.32 -25.60
CA ASP A 86 11.09 -1.17 -27.00
C ASP A 86 9.61 -0.78 -27.16
N LEU A 87 8.80 -0.99 -26.12
CA LEU A 87 7.38 -0.63 -26.09
C LEU A 87 7.15 0.83 -25.67
N ALA A 88 8.20 1.63 -25.43
CA ALA A 88 8.10 3.00 -24.91
C ALA A 88 7.28 3.95 -25.82
N ASP A 89 7.15 3.62 -27.11
CA ASP A 89 6.33 4.37 -28.07
C ASP A 89 4.81 4.08 -27.90
N TYR A 90 4.47 2.93 -27.30
CA TYR A 90 3.10 2.42 -27.15
C TYR A 90 2.60 2.44 -25.70
N VAL A 91 3.49 2.54 -24.71
CA VAL A 91 3.16 2.61 -23.29
C VAL A 91 3.82 3.82 -22.67
N THR A 92 3.00 4.69 -22.08
CA THR A 92 3.49 5.86 -21.36
C THR A 92 4.18 5.44 -20.06
N GLU A 93 5.33 6.05 -19.76
CA GLU A 93 6.00 5.92 -18.46
C GLU A 93 6.58 4.52 -18.14
N ILE A 94 7.09 3.80 -19.15
CA ILE A 94 7.74 2.49 -18.97
C ILE A 94 8.81 2.45 -17.88
N GLU A 95 9.56 3.54 -17.68
CA GLU A 95 10.60 3.62 -16.63
C GLU A 95 10.04 3.65 -15.19
N HIS A 96 8.77 4.03 -15.06
CA HIS A 96 8.01 4.06 -13.81
C HIS A 96 7.03 2.89 -13.67
N LEU A 97 6.84 2.10 -14.74
CA LEU A 97 6.03 0.88 -14.74
C LEU A 97 6.71 -0.20 -13.90
N LYS A 98 6.44 -0.17 -12.60
CA LYS A 98 6.92 -1.15 -11.62
C LYS A 98 5.74 -1.82 -10.96
N PRO A 99 5.77 -3.16 -10.81
CA PRO A 99 4.76 -3.85 -10.03
C PRO A 99 4.76 -3.31 -8.59
N PRO A 100 3.58 -3.26 -7.95
CA PRO A 100 3.45 -2.79 -6.59
C PRO A 100 4.24 -3.70 -5.64
N SER A 101 4.90 -3.12 -4.64
CA SER A 101 5.63 -3.87 -3.62
C SER A 101 4.68 -4.68 -2.72
N GLY A 102 5.22 -5.74 -2.11
CA GLY A 102 4.47 -6.65 -1.26
C GLY A 102 4.12 -7.94 -1.97
N LYS A 103 2.95 -8.51 -1.67
CA LYS A 103 2.52 -9.82 -2.17
C LYS A 103 1.40 -9.69 -3.18
N ALA A 104 1.27 -10.66 -4.08
CA ALA A 104 0.14 -10.84 -4.99
C ALA A 104 -0.17 -12.34 -5.14
N HIS A 105 -1.36 -12.69 -5.62
CA HIS A 105 -1.73 -14.08 -5.89
C HIS A 105 -1.46 -14.47 -7.35
N ALA A 106 -0.61 -15.45 -7.62
CA ALA A 106 -0.42 -15.97 -8.97
C ALA A 106 -0.35 -17.50 -8.99
N GLY A 107 -1.02 -18.14 -9.94
CA GLY A 107 -1.07 -19.61 -10.06
C GLY A 107 -1.58 -20.31 -8.79
N GLY A 108 -2.42 -19.62 -8.02
CA GLY A 108 -2.92 -20.11 -6.74
C GLY A 108 -1.94 -20.09 -5.56
N THR A 109 -0.82 -19.36 -5.68
CA THR A 109 0.18 -19.16 -4.61
C THR A 109 0.42 -17.66 -4.38
N GLU A 110 0.82 -17.26 -3.17
CA GLU A 110 1.32 -15.90 -2.92
C GLU A 110 2.73 -15.74 -3.51
N VAL A 111 2.89 -14.78 -4.43
CA VAL A 111 4.16 -14.38 -5.02
C VAL A 111 4.57 -13.02 -4.46
N ALA A 112 5.84 -12.91 -4.07
CA ALA A 112 6.41 -11.63 -3.64
C ALA A 112 6.80 -10.79 -4.87
N LEU A 113 6.32 -9.55 -4.91
CA LEU A 113 6.59 -8.57 -5.96
C LEU A 113 7.70 -7.58 -5.56
N ASP A 114 8.44 -7.86 -4.48
CA ASP A 114 9.42 -6.93 -3.93
C ASP A 114 10.58 -6.72 -4.91
N GLY A 115 10.68 -5.50 -5.46
CA GLY A 115 11.65 -5.18 -6.50
C GLY A 115 11.43 -5.89 -7.84
N ALA A 116 10.26 -6.52 -8.04
CA ALA A 116 9.95 -7.19 -9.29
C ALA A 116 9.90 -6.17 -10.44
N SER A 117 10.15 -6.65 -11.66
CA SER A 117 10.07 -5.86 -12.88
C SER A 117 9.31 -6.66 -13.94
N TYR A 118 8.62 -5.95 -14.81
CA TYR A 118 7.99 -6.55 -15.97
C TYR A 118 9.07 -6.94 -16.99
N THR A 119 8.95 -8.12 -17.57
CA THR A 119 9.84 -8.60 -18.64
C THR A 119 9.01 -9.22 -19.76
N ILE A 120 9.61 -9.38 -20.95
CA ILE A 120 8.95 -10.04 -22.07
C ILE A 120 9.52 -11.46 -22.17
N LYS A 121 8.63 -12.47 -22.24
CA LYS A 121 9.00 -13.85 -22.52
C LYS A 121 8.13 -14.43 -23.62
N THR A 122 8.72 -15.30 -24.43
CA THR A 122 7.99 -16.10 -25.40
C THR A 122 7.40 -17.30 -24.68
N VAL A 123 6.08 -17.34 -24.55
CA VAL A 123 5.31 -18.44 -23.97
C VAL A 123 4.52 -19.08 -25.11
N ASP A 124 4.72 -20.38 -25.35
CA ASP A 124 4.05 -21.13 -26.43
C ASP A 124 4.20 -20.51 -27.83
N GLY A 125 5.35 -19.89 -28.11
CA GLY A 125 5.63 -19.25 -29.42
C GLY A 125 5.03 -17.85 -29.58
N VAL A 126 4.40 -17.29 -28.56
CA VAL A 126 3.84 -15.93 -28.55
C VAL A 126 4.60 -15.08 -27.53
N CYS A 127 5.04 -13.89 -27.94
CA CYS A 127 5.66 -12.93 -27.03
C CYS A 127 4.62 -12.34 -26.09
N ARG A 128 4.81 -12.53 -24.77
CA ARG A 128 3.91 -12.05 -23.72
C ARG A 128 4.68 -11.32 -22.64
N ALA A 129 4.01 -10.37 -21.98
CA ALA A 129 4.55 -9.74 -20.79
C ALA A 129 4.42 -10.68 -19.59
N VAL A 130 5.47 -10.75 -18.77
CA VAL A 130 5.51 -11.55 -17.55
C VAL A 130 6.03 -10.72 -16.36
N CYS A 131 5.50 -11.01 -15.18
CA CYS A 131 5.96 -10.47 -13.91
C CYS A 131 6.33 -11.65 -13.00
N VAL A 132 7.57 -11.71 -12.50
CA VAL A 132 8.07 -12.84 -11.69
C VAL A 132 7.81 -14.20 -12.37
N ASP A 133 8.12 -14.28 -13.67
CA ASP A 133 7.93 -15.48 -14.51
C ASP A 133 6.47 -15.97 -14.67
N LYS A 134 5.48 -15.15 -14.29
CA LYS A 134 4.05 -15.44 -14.40
C LYS A 134 3.39 -14.56 -15.47
N THR A 135 2.50 -15.12 -16.27
CA THR A 135 1.69 -14.37 -17.26
C THR A 135 0.46 -13.71 -16.59
N ALA A 136 -0.18 -12.77 -17.29
CA ALA A 136 -1.40 -12.09 -16.80
C ALA A 136 -2.50 -13.08 -16.38
N GLU A 137 -2.63 -14.19 -17.12
CA GLU A 137 -3.63 -15.23 -16.89
C GLU A 137 -3.41 -15.99 -15.58
N GLU A 138 -2.15 -16.09 -15.15
CA GLU A 138 -1.82 -16.72 -13.87
C GLU A 138 -2.05 -15.77 -12.69
N PHE A 139 -2.05 -14.45 -12.89
CA PHE A 139 -2.42 -13.47 -11.87
C PHE A 139 -3.94 -13.42 -11.72
N GLY A 140 -4.46 -14.26 -10.84
CA GLY A 140 -5.88 -14.36 -10.57
C GLY A 140 -6.16 -15.04 -9.24
N ARG A 141 -7.37 -14.85 -8.74
CA ARG A 141 -7.85 -15.62 -7.59
C ARG A 141 -7.96 -17.07 -8.04
N LYS A 142 -7.32 -18.01 -7.32
CA LYS A 142 -7.65 -19.42 -7.45
C LYS A 142 -9.13 -19.56 -7.07
N GLU A 143 -9.96 -19.88 -8.04
CA GLU A 143 -11.34 -20.30 -7.75
C GLU A 143 -11.33 -21.60 -6.94
#